data_AF-A0A257K3K4-F1
#
_entry.id   AF-A0A257K3K4-F1
#
_cell.length_a   1.000
_cell.length_b   1.000
_cell.length_c   1.000
_cell.angle_alpha   90.00
_cell.angle_beta   90.00
_cell.angle_gamma   90.00
#
_symmetry.space_group_name_H-M   'P 1'
#
loop_
_entity.id
_entity.type
_entity.pdbx_description
1 polymer ?
#
loop_
_entity_poly.entity_id
_entity_poly.type
_entity_poly.pdbx_seq_one_letter_code
_entity_poly.pdbx_strand_id
1 'polypeptide(L)'
;DNTQRLGDVTAAQWCAENQLTNLRLSKSFPGTGDSEFACEQLGRSYRGKLSALVVPLNPNFSQVHAQVYDERGVLLLRLSTVVGRY
;
A
#
# COMPACT_ATOMS: atom_id res chain seq x y z
N ASP A 1 -20.87 -2.48 13.18
CA ASP A 1 -21.82 -2.52 12.04
C ASP A 1 -21.05 -2.95 10.79
N ASN A 2 -21.54 -3.96 10.06
CA ASN A 2 -20.82 -4.54 8.92
C ASN A 2 -20.70 -3.57 7.75
N THR A 3 -21.68 -2.69 7.56
CA THR A 3 -21.70 -1.68 6.50
C THR A 3 -20.60 -0.64 6.68
N GLN A 4 -20.37 -0.20 7.92
CA GLN A 4 -19.29 0.73 8.24
C GLN A 4 -17.92 0.09 7.94
N ARG A 5 -17.72 -1.15 8.37
CA ARG A 5 -16.47 -1.89 8.12
C ARG A 5 -16.19 -2.05 6.63
N LEU A 6 -17.22 -2.29 5.82
CA LEU A 6 -17.11 -2.36 4.37
C LEU A 6 -16.63 -1.02 3.79
N GLY A 7 -17.24 0.10 4.21
CA GLY A 7 -16.82 1.44 3.78
C GLY A 7 -15.36 1.75 4.14
N ASP A 8 -14.95 1.42 5.36
CA ASP A 8 -13.57 1.60 5.83
C ASP A 8 -12.55 0.85 4.96
N VAL A 9 -12.84 -0.42 4.65
CA VAL A 9 -11.97 -1.27 3.83
C VAL A 9 -11.93 -0.78 2.38
N THR A 10 -13.06 -0.37 1.80
CA THR A 10 -13.11 0.16 0.42
C THR A 10 -12.29 1.44 0.28
N ALA A 11 -12.41 2.38 1.23
CA ALA A 11 -11.61 3.60 1.22
C ALA A 11 -10.11 3.30 1.38
N ALA A 12 -9.76 2.37 2.28
CA ALA A 12 -8.39 1.90 2.43
C ALA A 12 -7.86 1.22 1.14
N GLN A 13 -8.72 0.55 0.37
CA GLN A 13 -8.32 -0.14 -0.87
C GLN A 13 -7.89 0.88 -1.92
N TRP A 14 -8.69 1.93 -2.12
CA TRP A 14 -8.34 3.03 -3.02
C TRP A 14 -7.04 3.72 -2.60
N CYS A 15 -6.85 3.94 -1.30
CA CYS A 15 -5.60 4.49 -0.79
C CYS A 15 -4.38 3.64 -1.16
N ALA A 16 -4.46 2.32 -0.95
CA ALA A 16 -3.38 1.39 -1.28
C ALA A 16 -3.12 1.31 -2.79
N GLU A 17 -4.18 1.24 -3.60
CA GLU A 17 -4.10 1.19 -5.07
C GLU A 17 -3.48 2.47 -5.65
N ASN A 18 -3.86 3.64 -5.13
CA ASN A 18 -3.27 4.92 -5.52
C ASN A 18 -1.79 4.95 -5.19
N GLN A 19 -1.38 4.51 -4.01
CA GLN A 19 0.04 4.49 -3.63
C GLN A 19 0.87 3.53 -4.50
N LEU A 20 0.35 2.33 -4.77
CA LEU A 20 1.03 1.37 -5.64
C LEU A 20 1.08 1.83 -7.10
N THR A 21 0.04 2.53 -7.56
CA THR A 21 0.01 3.15 -8.89
C THR A 21 1.03 4.28 -8.99
N ASN A 22 1.11 5.15 -7.99
CA ASN A 22 2.12 6.21 -7.91
C ASN A 22 3.55 5.63 -7.93
N LEU A 23 3.79 4.55 -7.19
CA LEU A 23 5.08 3.85 -7.23
C LEU A 23 5.40 3.38 -8.65
N ARG A 24 4.46 2.74 -9.35
CA ARG A 24 4.66 2.30 -10.75
C ARG A 24 4.92 3.47 -11.70
N LEU A 25 4.14 4.55 -11.59
CA LEU A 25 4.28 5.74 -12.44
C LEU A 25 5.61 6.47 -12.21
N SER A 26 6.18 6.41 -11.00
CA SER A 26 7.49 6.99 -10.70
C SER A 26 8.64 6.31 -11.46
N LYS A 27 8.42 5.12 -12.03
CA LYS A 27 9.43 4.26 -12.66
C LYS A 27 10.63 3.97 -11.75
N SER A 28 10.43 4.07 -10.44
CA SER A 28 11.43 3.73 -9.44
C SER A 28 11.33 2.24 -9.12
N PHE A 29 12.46 1.54 -9.17
CA PHE A 29 12.53 0.18 -8.66
C PHE A 29 12.63 0.24 -7.14
N PRO A 30 11.63 -0.24 -6.39
CA PRO A 30 11.64 -0.14 -4.94
C PRO A 30 12.78 -0.99 -4.37
N GLY A 31 13.66 -0.33 -3.61
CA GLY A 31 14.68 -0.98 -2.79
C GLY A 31 14.05 -1.79 -1.66
N THR A 32 14.86 -2.43 -0.83
CA THR A 32 14.37 -3.14 0.36
C THR A 32 14.12 -2.16 1.51
N GLY A 33 13.02 -2.31 2.22
CA GLY A 33 12.74 -1.56 3.43
C GLY A 33 11.30 -1.09 3.53
N ASP A 34 11.08 -0.30 4.58
CA ASP A 34 9.79 0.28 4.89
C ASP A 34 9.79 1.80 4.62
N SER A 35 8.70 2.32 4.06
CA SER A 35 8.45 3.75 3.95
C SER A 35 7.00 4.05 4.32
N GLU A 36 6.77 5.18 4.96
CA GLU A 36 5.42 5.61 5.34
C GLU A 36 4.79 6.49 4.25
N PHE A 37 3.46 6.45 4.17
CA PHE A 37 2.68 7.35 3.34
C PHE A 37 1.38 7.71 4.04
N ALA A 38 0.69 8.73 3.55
CA ALA A 38 -0.64 9.09 4.00
C ALA A 38 -1.51 9.42 2.79
N CYS A 39 -2.82 9.27 2.96
CA CYS A 39 -3.79 9.61 1.93
C CYS A 39 -5.07 10.13 2.59
N GLU A 40 -5.81 10.96 1.86
CA GLU A 40 -7.19 11.28 2.21
C GLU A 40 -8.16 10.57 1.27
N GLN A 41 -9.18 9.92 1.84
CA GLN A 41 -10.25 9.26 1.10
C GLN A 41 -11.58 9.60 1.74
N LEU A 42 -12.52 10.12 0.93
CA LEU A 42 -13.87 10.47 1.39
C LEU A 42 -13.87 11.40 2.63
N GLY A 43 -12.92 12.33 2.70
CA GLY A 43 -12.79 13.29 3.81
C GLY A 43 -12.17 12.71 5.10
N ARG A 44 -11.53 11.54 5.03
CA ARG A 44 -10.82 10.91 6.16
C ARG A 44 -9.37 10.66 5.82
N SER A 45 -8.50 10.87 6.80
CA SER A 45 -7.07 10.62 6.69
C SER A 45 -6.73 9.18 7.08
N TYR A 46 -5.92 8.53 6.24
CA TYR A 46 -5.39 7.19 6.52
C TYR A 46 -3.87 7.22 6.55
N ARG A 47 -3.30 6.44 7.48
CA ARG A 47 -1.85 6.20 7.53
C ARG A 47 -1.53 4.93 6.76
N GLY A 48 -0.46 4.99 6.00
CA GLY A 48 0.01 3.90 5.15
C GLY A 48 1.44 3.52 5.46
N LYS A 49 1.75 2.23 5.33
CA LYS A 49 3.12 1.69 5.37
C LYS A 49 3.36 0.87 4.11
N LEU A 50 4.34 1.29 3.33
CA LEU A 50 4.83 0.57 2.17
C LEU A 50 6.04 -0.27 2.61
N SER A 51 5.99 -1.58 2.39
CA SER A 51 7.11 -2.48 2.67
C SER A 51 7.54 -3.16 1.38
N ALA A 52 8.82 -3.07 1.04
CA ALA A 52 9.38 -3.68 -0.15
C ALA A 52 10.44 -4.72 0.22
N LEU A 53 10.34 -5.89 -0.41
CA LEU A 53 11.19 -7.05 -0.18
C LEU A 53 11.62 -7.61 -1.53
N VAL A 54 12.90 -7.95 -1.68
CA VAL A 54 13.39 -8.63 -2.88
C VAL A 54 12.79 -10.03 -2.95
N VAL A 55 12.33 -10.44 -4.13
CA VAL A 55 11.85 -11.81 -4.35
C VAL A 55 13.03 -12.78 -4.37
N PRO A 56 13.07 -13.84 -3.54
CA PRO A 56 14.27 -14.68 -3.38
C PRO A 56 14.78 -15.36 -4.66
N LEU A 57 13.87 -15.74 -5.56
CA LEU A 57 14.22 -16.46 -6.80
C LEU A 57 14.67 -15.51 -7.92
N ASN A 58 14.28 -14.23 -7.88
CA ASN A 58 14.60 -13.29 -8.94
C ASN A 58 14.81 -11.87 -8.41
N PRO A 59 16.06 -11.36 -8.39
CA PRO A 59 16.39 -10.03 -7.87
C PRO A 59 15.88 -8.87 -8.74
N ASN A 60 15.35 -9.15 -9.94
CA ASN A 60 14.67 -8.16 -10.77
C ASN A 60 13.22 -7.91 -10.35
N PHE A 61 12.70 -8.68 -9.39
CA PHE A 61 11.37 -8.49 -8.83
C PHE A 61 11.44 -8.09 -7.36
N SER A 62 10.72 -7.04 -7.02
CA SER A 62 10.45 -6.64 -5.64
C SER A 62 8.97 -6.90 -5.34
N GLN A 63 8.69 -7.64 -4.27
CA GLN A 63 7.37 -7.74 -3.69
C GLN A 63 7.14 -6.49 -2.84
N VAL A 64 6.03 -5.79 -3.10
CA VAL A 64 5.67 -4.57 -2.41
C VAL A 64 4.32 -4.74 -1.73
N HIS A 65 4.24 -4.37 -0.46
CA HIS A 65 3.03 -4.36 0.34
C HIS A 65 2.65 -2.93 0.68
N ALA A 66 1.43 -2.52 0.36
CA ALA A 66 0.81 -1.31 0.88
C ALA A 66 -0.15 -1.70 2.01
N GLN A 67 0.19 -1.32 3.23
CA GLN A 67 -0.62 -1.52 4.44
C GLN A 67 -1.31 -0.21 4.76
N VAL A 68 -2.62 -0.24 5.02
CA VAL A 68 -3.40 0.96 5.34
C VAL A 68 -4.08 0.78 6.69
N TYR A 69 -3.94 1.79 7.53
CA TYR A 69 -4.41 1.82 8.91
C TYR A 69 -5.44 2.93 9.08
N ASP A 70 -6.39 2.72 9.98
CA ASP A 70 -7.28 3.78 10.42
C ASP A 70 -6.56 4.78 11.35
N GLU A 71 -7.29 5.82 11.77
CA GLU A 71 -6.78 6.85 12.68
C GLU A 71 -6.30 6.27 14.02
N ARG A 72 -6.91 5.17 14.48
CA ARG A 72 -6.57 4.47 15.73
C ARG A 72 -5.36 3.54 15.58
N GLY A 73 -4.81 3.41 14.36
CA GLY A 73 -3.69 2.53 14.05
C GLY A 73 -4.08 1.07 13.84
N VAL A 74 -5.36 0.76 13.67
CA VAL A 74 -5.84 -0.58 13.34
C VAL A 74 -5.61 -0.82 11.84
N LEU A 75 -5.00 -1.96 11.50
CA LEU A 75 -4.81 -2.37 10.12
C LEU A 75 -6.17 -2.69 9.48
N LEU A 76 -6.52 -1.94 8.43
CA LEU A 76 -7.73 -2.17 7.65
C LEU A 76 -7.50 -3.18 6.54
N LEU A 77 -6.38 -3.05 5.81
CA LEU A 77 -5.98 -4.00 4.77
C LEU A 77 -4.49 -3.94 4.44
N ARG A 78 -4.03 -5.00 3.74
CA ARG A 78 -2.74 -5.07 3.07
C ARG A 78 -2.93 -5.48 1.62
N LEU A 79 -2.59 -4.60 0.69
CA LEU A 79 -2.57 -4.88 -0.74
C LEU A 79 -1.12 -5.21 -1.16
N SER A 80 -0.94 -6.27 -1.93
CA SER A 80 0.39 -6.75 -2.32
C SER A 80 0.52 -6.81 -3.84
N THR A 81 1.68 -6.43 -4.36
CA THR A 81 2.00 -6.53 -5.78
C THR A 81 3.47 -6.88 -5.99
N VAL A 82 3.82 -7.22 -7.22
CA VAL A 82 5.22 -7.42 -7.64
C VAL A 82 5.56 -6.32 -8.64
N VAL A 83 6.74 -5.70 -8.46
CA VAL A 83 7.29 -4.67 -9.34
C VAL A 83 8.55 -5.21 -10.00
N GLY A 84 8.61 -5.14 -11.32
CA GLY A 84 9.78 -5.49 -12.13
C GLY A 84 10.72 -4.30 -12.31
N ARG A 85 12.01 -4.60 -12.48
CA ARG A 85 13.05 -3.61 -12.77
C ARG A 85 12.99 -3.06 -14.21
N TYR A 86 12.48 -3.84 -15.16
CA TYR A 86 12.47 -3.56 -16.61
C TYR A 86 11.08 -3.78 -17.19
#